data_AF-A0A7C5SE64-F1
#
_entry.id   AF-A0A7C5SE64-F1
#
_cell.length_a   1.000
_cell.length_b   1.000
_cell.length_c   1.000
_cell.angle_alpha   90.00
_cell.angle_beta   90.00
_cell.angle_gamma   90.00
#
_symmetry.space_group_name_H-M   'P 1'
#
loop_
_entity.id
_entity.type
_entity.pdbx_description
1 polymer ?
#
loop_
_entity_poly.entity_id
_entity_poly.type
_entity_poly.pdbx_seq_one_letter_code
_entity_poly.pdbx_strand_id
1 'polypeptide(L)'
;MAEATPNTKSMSIIVTKGSLDWAYPPFILATTAAALDYKVTLFFTFYGLSLLKKKLDPKFTVLGNAAMEMPMAGTHIAMPNIAAMIPGVDAIAGGMMKSLIKKKGVASVEELREAAVLSDVRMIACQMTLDLFEYKKEDLIDGIELGGAATYLEEASNSHINLFI
;
A
#
# COMPACT_ATOMS: atom_id res chain seq x y z
N MET A 1 -6.53 -8.17 -26.36
CA MET A 1 -6.26 -6.79 -25.89
C MET A 1 -7.60 -6.08 -25.95
N ALA A 2 -8.26 -5.86 -24.81
CA ALA A 2 -9.55 -5.19 -24.79
C ALA A 2 -9.33 -3.70 -25.06
N GLU A 3 -9.97 -3.16 -26.11
CA GLU A 3 -9.94 -1.74 -26.41
C GLU A 3 -10.63 -0.96 -25.29
N ALA A 4 -9.94 0.06 -24.76
CA ALA A 4 -10.48 0.91 -23.71
C ALA A 4 -11.71 1.68 -24.23
N THR A 5 -12.86 1.46 -23.61
CA THR A 5 -14.09 2.19 -23.94
C THR A 5 -13.96 3.69 -23.65
N PRO A 6 -14.66 4.57 -24.39
CA PRO A 6 -14.50 6.04 -24.34
C PRO A 6 -14.82 6.71 -22.98
N ASN A 7 -15.22 5.94 -21.96
CA ASN A 7 -15.68 6.45 -20.67
C ASN A 7 -15.07 5.70 -19.47
N THR A 8 -13.97 4.98 -19.69
CA THR A 8 -13.22 4.28 -18.65
C THR A 8 -12.67 5.30 -17.65
N LYS A 9 -13.18 5.31 -16.42
CA LYS A 9 -12.71 6.20 -15.35
C LYS A 9 -11.27 5.83 -14.97
N SER A 10 -10.54 6.80 -14.43
CA SER A 10 -9.13 6.62 -14.04
C SER A 10 -8.90 7.08 -12.60
N MET A 11 -7.99 6.41 -11.92
CA MET A 11 -7.61 6.71 -10.54
C MET A 11 -6.09 6.65 -10.39
N SER A 12 -5.52 7.67 -9.75
CA SER A 12 -4.13 7.65 -9.32
C SER A 12 -4.02 7.76 -7.80
N ILE A 13 -3.04 7.06 -7.22
CA ILE A 13 -2.75 7.09 -5.78
C ILE A 13 -1.25 7.27 -5.56
N ILE A 14 -0.85 8.30 -4.81
CA ILE A 14 0.49 8.35 -4.22
C ILE A 14 0.50 7.46 -2.98
N VAL A 15 1.41 6.49 -2.97
CA VAL A 15 1.63 5.58 -1.85
C VAL A 15 2.94 5.97 -1.15
N THR A 16 2.82 6.64 0.00
CA THR A 16 3.97 7.20 0.75
C THR A 16 4.36 6.37 1.96
N LYS A 17 3.43 5.59 2.51
CA LYS A 17 3.61 4.79 3.72
C LYS A 17 3.75 3.31 3.39
N GLY A 18 4.61 2.61 4.14
CA GLY A 18 4.92 1.19 3.92
C GLY A 18 4.64 0.27 5.12
N SER A 19 4.04 0.78 6.20
CA SER A 19 3.66 -0.06 7.34
C SER A 19 2.46 -0.94 6.99
N LEU A 20 2.28 -2.02 7.74
CA LEU A 20 1.29 -3.05 7.48
C LEU A 20 -0.13 -2.49 7.35
N ASP A 21 -0.54 -1.62 8.26
CA ASP A 21 -1.85 -0.97 8.27
C ASP A 21 -2.05 -0.02 7.08
N TRP A 22 -1.04 0.76 6.74
CA TRP A 22 -1.09 1.72 5.63
C TRP A 22 -0.90 1.10 4.24
N ALA A 23 -0.44 -0.15 4.16
CA ALA A 23 -0.35 -0.87 2.90
C ALA A 23 -1.73 -1.34 2.40
N TYR A 24 -2.71 -1.56 3.28
CA TYR A 24 -4.04 -2.04 2.88
C TYR A 24 -4.83 -1.03 2.05
N PRO A 25 -5.02 0.25 2.46
CA PRO A 25 -5.85 1.19 1.72
C PRO A 25 -5.51 1.34 0.23
N PRO A 26 -4.24 1.55 -0.19
CA PRO A 26 -3.94 1.75 -1.61
C PRO A 26 -4.22 0.49 -2.43
N PHE A 27 -3.88 -0.71 -1.94
CA PHE A 27 -4.14 -1.95 -2.69
C PHE A 27 -5.61 -2.35 -2.70
N ILE A 28 -6.36 -2.14 -1.60
CA ILE A 28 -7.82 -2.38 -1.59
C ILE A 28 -8.51 -1.46 -2.59
N LEU A 29 -8.19 -0.17 -2.58
CA LEU A 29 -8.78 0.79 -3.51
C LEU A 29 -8.38 0.45 -4.95
N ALA A 30 -7.11 0.16 -5.21
CA ALA A 30 -6.63 -0.17 -6.54
C ALA A 30 -7.30 -1.42 -7.12
N THR A 31 -7.34 -2.51 -6.36
CA THR A 31 -7.97 -3.77 -6.81
C THR A 31 -9.48 -3.62 -6.99
N THR A 32 -10.15 -2.88 -6.10
CA THR A 32 -11.58 -2.59 -6.24
C THR A 32 -11.86 -1.72 -7.47
N ALA A 33 -11.07 -0.67 -7.69
CA ALA A 33 -11.24 0.20 -8.85
C ALA A 33 -10.93 -0.55 -10.16
N ALA A 34 -9.89 -1.37 -10.19
CA ALA A 34 -9.57 -2.22 -11.35
C ALA A 34 -10.71 -3.20 -11.64
N ALA A 35 -11.32 -3.81 -10.62
CA ALA A 35 -12.50 -4.67 -10.77
C ALA A 35 -13.76 -3.93 -11.25
N LEU A 36 -13.80 -2.60 -11.13
CA LEU A 36 -14.84 -1.72 -11.68
C LEU A 36 -14.43 -1.12 -13.04
N ASP A 37 -13.44 -1.72 -13.70
CA ASP A 37 -12.87 -1.29 -14.98
C ASP A 37 -12.24 0.11 -14.94
N TYR A 38 -11.73 0.57 -13.81
CA TYR A 38 -10.96 1.82 -13.77
C TYR A 38 -9.52 1.55 -14.24
N LYS A 39 -8.95 2.51 -14.98
CA LYS A 39 -7.49 2.57 -15.16
C LYS A 39 -6.85 3.07 -13.87
N VAL A 40 -6.02 2.25 -13.23
CA VAL A 40 -5.42 2.57 -11.95
C VAL A 40 -3.91 2.71 -12.06
N THR A 41 -3.38 3.80 -11.51
CA THR A 41 -1.94 4.02 -11.36
C THR A 41 -1.57 4.23 -9.89
N LEU A 42 -0.61 3.45 -9.39
CA LEU A 42 -0.02 3.60 -8.06
C LEU A 42 1.40 4.15 -8.17
N PHE A 43 1.65 5.29 -7.55
CA PHE A 43 2.98 5.91 -7.48
C PHE A 43 3.60 5.72 -6.10
N PHE A 44 4.60 4.87 -6.00
CA PHE A 44 5.26 4.51 -4.75
C PHE A 44 6.48 5.40 -4.51
N THR A 45 6.49 6.10 -3.38
CA THR A 45 7.57 7.02 -2.99
C THR A 45 7.88 6.90 -1.50
N PHE A 46 9.03 7.41 -1.06
CA PHE A 46 9.52 7.25 0.32
C PHE A 46 9.35 5.82 0.85
N TYR A 47 8.71 5.65 2.01
CA TYR A 47 8.55 4.35 2.66
C TYR A 47 7.58 3.43 1.92
N GLY A 48 6.66 3.97 1.12
CA GLY A 48 5.76 3.20 0.26
C GLY A 48 6.51 2.34 -0.76
N LEU A 49 7.70 2.76 -1.22
CA LEU A 49 8.54 1.99 -2.14
C LEU A 49 8.85 0.58 -1.62
N SER A 50 8.93 0.40 -0.29
CA SER A 50 9.17 -0.91 0.32
C SER A 50 8.10 -1.97 -0.02
N LEU A 51 6.88 -1.54 -0.39
CA LEU A 51 5.79 -2.43 -0.81
C LEU A 51 6.00 -3.06 -2.19
N LEU A 52 6.89 -2.47 -3.00
CA LEU A 52 7.27 -3.00 -4.31
C LEU A 52 8.41 -4.01 -4.24
N LYS A 53 9.05 -4.21 -3.09
CA LYS A 53 10.17 -5.16 -2.97
C LYS A 53 9.72 -6.59 -3.27
N LYS A 54 10.61 -7.40 -3.85
CA LYS A 54 10.34 -8.83 -4.16
C LYS A 54 9.85 -9.59 -2.93
N LYS A 55 10.53 -9.40 -1.80
CA LYS A 55 10.09 -9.89 -0.49
C LYS A 55 9.32 -8.81 0.24
N LEU A 56 8.01 -8.99 0.33
CA LEU A 56 7.13 -8.11 1.09
C LEU A 56 7.19 -8.49 2.59
N ASP A 57 7.49 -7.51 3.45
CA ASP A 57 7.54 -7.70 4.91
C ASP A 57 7.18 -6.38 5.64
N PRO A 58 5.96 -5.85 5.42
CA PRO A 58 5.54 -4.59 6.01
C PRO A 58 5.46 -4.75 7.53
N LYS A 59 6.13 -3.83 8.23
CA LYS A 59 6.18 -3.79 9.69
C LYS A 59 4.99 -3.05 10.25
N PHE A 60 4.60 -3.42 11.46
CA PHE A 60 3.57 -2.73 12.21
C PHE A 60 4.23 -1.99 13.38
N THR A 61 3.72 -0.81 13.72
CA THR A 61 4.19 -0.06 14.89
C THR A 61 3.00 0.46 15.68
N VAL A 62 3.04 0.23 17.00
CA VAL A 62 2.06 0.78 17.93
C VAL A 62 2.29 2.28 18.11
N LEU A 63 3.56 2.72 18.17
CA LEU A 63 3.91 4.12 18.36
C LEU A 63 3.53 4.99 17.16
N GLY A 64 3.63 4.45 15.95
CA GLY A 64 3.31 5.17 14.72
C GLY A 64 1.81 5.29 14.42
N ASN A 65 0.93 4.72 15.27
CA ASN A 65 -0.52 4.76 15.07
C ASN A 65 -1.24 5.13 16.37
N ALA A 66 -1.36 6.43 16.62
CA ALA A 66 -2.05 6.97 17.80
C ALA A 66 -3.57 6.68 17.83
N ALA A 67 -4.16 6.29 16.69
CA ALA A 67 -5.58 5.94 16.60
C ALA A 67 -5.83 4.43 16.83
N MET A 68 -4.80 3.67 17.22
CA MET A 68 -4.90 2.23 17.40
C MET A 68 -5.72 1.86 18.65
N GLU A 69 -6.90 1.30 18.41
CA GLU A 69 -7.72 0.64 19.43
C GLU A 69 -7.88 -0.85 19.09
N MET A 70 -7.43 -1.71 19.98
CA MET A 70 -7.49 -3.15 19.74
C MET A 70 -8.78 -3.74 20.29
N PRO A 71 -9.50 -4.56 19.51
CA PRO A 71 -10.67 -5.27 19.99
C PRO A 71 -10.22 -6.38 20.95
N MET A 72 -10.51 -6.21 22.24
CA MET A 72 -10.15 -7.14 23.32
C MET A 72 -11.38 -7.42 24.17
N ALA A 73 -11.77 -8.69 24.31
CA ALA A 73 -12.88 -9.11 25.19
C ALA A 73 -14.22 -8.35 25.00
N GLY A 74 -14.54 -7.94 23.76
CA GLY A 74 -15.81 -7.24 23.45
C GLY A 74 -15.77 -5.73 23.64
N THR A 75 -14.62 -5.16 24.03
CA THR A 75 -14.40 -3.71 24.08
C THR A 75 -13.25 -3.30 23.15
N HIS A 76 -13.16 -2.02 22.83
CA HIS A 76 -12.02 -1.43 22.12
C HIS A 76 -11.12 -0.76 23.15
N ILE A 77 -9.88 -1.21 23.26
CA ILE A 77 -8.91 -0.69 24.22
C ILE A 77 -7.83 0.04 23.43
N ALA A 78 -7.74 1.36 23.64
CA ALA A 78 -6.62 2.16 23.15
C ALA A 78 -5.33 1.72 23.84
N MET A 79 -4.27 1.50 23.07
CA MET A 79 -2.99 1.14 23.64
C MET A 79 -2.38 2.36 24.35
N PRO A 80 -2.03 2.29 25.65
CA PRO A 80 -1.35 3.39 26.31
C PRO A 80 -0.01 3.69 25.63
N ASN A 81 0.34 4.96 25.43
CA ASN A 81 1.60 5.35 24.79
C ASN A 81 2.84 4.74 25.47
N ILE A 82 2.81 4.54 26.79
CA ILE A 82 3.91 3.91 27.53
C ILE A 82 4.12 2.43 27.15
N ALA A 83 3.07 1.75 26.71
CA ALA A 83 3.16 0.36 26.28
C ALA A 83 4.01 0.21 24.99
N ALA A 84 4.13 1.26 24.18
CA ALA A 84 4.98 1.26 22.99
C ALA A 84 6.49 1.17 23.33
N MET A 85 6.88 1.43 24.58
CA MET A 85 8.27 1.26 25.05
C MET A 85 8.60 -0.19 25.42
N ILE A 86 7.62 -1.09 25.46
CA ILE A 86 7.83 -2.50 25.81
C ILE A 86 8.52 -3.21 24.63
N PRO A 87 9.71 -3.82 24.83
CA PRO A 87 10.41 -4.54 23.77
C PRO A 87 9.54 -5.65 23.15
N GLY A 88 9.40 -5.63 21.83
CA GLY A 88 8.64 -6.64 21.08
C GLY A 88 7.13 -6.41 20.97
N VAL A 89 6.59 -5.34 21.58
CA VAL A 89 5.15 -5.02 21.50
C VAL A 89 4.66 -4.86 20.06
N ASP A 90 5.48 -4.26 19.19
CA ASP A 90 5.18 -4.07 17.76
C ASP A 90 5.01 -5.40 17.01
N ALA A 91 5.85 -6.40 17.32
CA ALA A 91 5.76 -7.73 16.70
C ALA A 91 4.51 -8.48 17.18
N ILE A 92 4.18 -8.38 18.47
CA ILE A 92 2.97 -8.97 19.06
C ILE A 92 1.72 -8.32 18.44
N ALA A 93 1.68 -7.00 18.41
CA ALA A 93 0.58 -6.22 17.86
C ALA A 93 0.40 -6.48 16.35
N GLY A 94 1.48 -6.52 15.59
CA GLY A 94 1.46 -6.88 14.17
C GLY A 94 0.97 -8.31 13.94
N GLY A 95 1.39 -9.27 14.76
CA GLY A 95 0.91 -10.66 14.72
C GLY A 95 -0.59 -10.76 15.01
N MET A 96 -1.07 -10.02 16.02
CA MET A 96 -2.49 -9.94 16.35
C MET A 96 -3.30 -9.31 15.20
N MET A 97 -2.81 -8.22 14.60
CA MET A 97 -3.45 -7.60 13.44
C MET A 97 -3.54 -8.56 12.25
N LYS A 98 -2.46 -9.24 11.87
CA LYS A 98 -2.47 -10.25 10.81
C LYS A 98 -3.47 -11.38 11.11
N SER A 99 -3.55 -11.83 12.37
CA SER A 99 -4.52 -12.86 12.78
C SER A 99 -5.96 -12.38 12.66
N LEU A 100 -6.26 -11.14 13.10
CA LEU A 100 -7.59 -10.55 12.99
C LEU A 100 -8.04 -10.38 11.54
N ILE A 101 -7.17 -9.86 10.68
CA ILE A 101 -7.41 -9.70 9.23
C ILE A 101 -7.77 -11.06 8.61
N LYS A 102 -6.96 -12.09 8.87
CA LYS A 102 -7.22 -13.45 8.39
C LYS A 102 -8.54 -14.02 8.91
N LYS A 103 -8.84 -13.84 10.21
CA LYS A 103 -10.11 -14.31 10.82
C LYS A 103 -11.35 -13.63 10.22
N LYS A 104 -11.20 -12.40 9.75
CA LYS A 104 -12.29 -11.62 9.12
C LYS A 104 -12.39 -11.85 7.62
N GLY A 105 -11.57 -12.72 7.04
CA GLY A 105 -11.59 -13.04 5.61
C GLY A 105 -11.08 -11.89 4.73
N VAL A 106 -10.30 -10.97 5.29
CA VAL A 106 -9.66 -9.91 4.51
C VAL A 106 -8.38 -10.48 3.89
N ALA A 107 -8.21 -10.30 2.58
CA ALA A 107 -7.00 -10.69 1.86
C ALA A 107 -5.79 -9.96 2.43
N SER A 108 -4.66 -10.65 2.53
CA SER A 108 -3.36 -10.08 2.95
C SER A 108 -2.85 -9.03 1.96
N VAL A 109 -1.90 -8.20 2.39
CA VAL A 109 -1.26 -7.20 1.51
C VAL A 109 -0.58 -7.88 0.32
N GLU A 110 0.03 -9.05 0.55
CA GLU A 110 0.64 -9.89 -0.47
C GLU A 110 -0.38 -10.28 -1.55
N GLU A 111 -1.53 -10.82 -1.15
CA GLU A 111 -2.62 -11.22 -2.05
C GLU A 111 -3.22 -10.02 -2.78
N LEU A 112 -3.41 -8.89 -2.10
CA LEU A 112 -3.94 -7.66 -2.70
C LEU A 112 -2.96 -7.06 -3.72
N ARG A 113 -1.66 -7.09 -3.44
CA ARG A 113 -0.63 -6.63 -4.37
C ARG A 113 -0.57 -7.53 -5.60
N GLU A 114 -0.64 -8.85 -5.41
CA GLU A 114 -0.69 -9.81 -6.52
C GLU A 114 -1.95 -9.60 -7.37
N ALA A 115 -3.12 -9.41 -6.75
CA ALA A 115 -4.35 -9.08 -7.45
C ALA A 115 -4.24 -7.78 -8.24
N ALA A 116 -3.57 -6.75 -7.70
CA ALA A 116 -3.33 -5.51 -8.42
C ALA A 116 -2.45 -5.73 -9.67
N VAL A 117 -1.38 -6.53 -9.55
CA VAL A 117 -0.54 -6.90 -10.70
C VAL A 117 -1.33 -7.67 -11.75
N LEU A 118 -2.12 -8.67 -11.34
CA LEU A 118 -2.94 -9.48 -12.23
C LEU A 118 -4.06 -8.68 -12.93
N SER A 119 -4.45 -7.55 -12.34
CA SER A 119 -5.48 -6.65 -12.88
C SER A 119 -4.88 -5.50 -13.69
N ASP A 120 -3.63 -5.62 -14.14
CA ASP A 120 -2.90 -4.61 -14.92
C ASP A 120 -2.87 -3.22 -14.27
N VAL A 121 -2.89 -3.14 -12.93
CA VAL A 121 -2.68 -1.87 -12.21
C VAL A 121 -1.26 -1.39 -12.48
N ARG A 122 -1.15 -0.19 -13.06
CA ARG A 122 0.15 0.42 -13.36
C ARG A 122 0.83 0.82 -12.07
N MET A 123 2.07 0.37 -11.86
CA MET A 123 2.85 0.68 -10.66
C MET A 123 4.14 1.39 -11.02
N ILE A 124 4.32 2.58 -10.46
CA ILE A 124 5.47 3.45 -10.69
C ILE A 124 6.30 3.54 -9.40
N ALA A 125 7.58 3.20 -9.48
CA ALA A 125 8.55 3.45 -8.43
C ALA A 125 9.21 4.82 -8.63
N CYS A 126 9.21 5.65 -7.59
CA CYS A 126 9.87 6.94 -7.59
C CYS A 126 11.40 6.76 -7.71
N GLN A 127 11.98 7.19 -8.83
CA GLN A 127 13.42 7.08 -9.09
C GLN A 127 14.25 7.74 -7.98
N MET A 128 13.88 8.96 -7.57
CA MET A 128 14.59 9.67 -6.50
C MET A 128 14.57 8.91 -5.18
N THR A 129 13.50 8.15 -4.90
CA THR A 129 13.41 7.32 -3.69
C THR A 129 14.30 6.09 -3.80
N LEU A 130 14.33 5.42 -4.97
CA LEU A 130 15.27 4.33 -5.22
C LEU A 130 16.72 4.80 -4.96
N ASP A 131 17.10 5.94 -5.54
CA ASP A 131 18.43 6.50 -5.40
C ASP A 131 18.73 6.89 -3.93
N LEU A 132 17.78 7.56 -3.26
CA LEU A 132 17.93 8.01 -1.87
C LEU A 132 18.15 6.86 -0.89
N PHE A 133 17.49 5.72 -1.10
CA PHE A 133 17.61 4.55 -0.23
C PHE A 133 18.56 3.48 -0.79
N GLU A 134 19.31 3.81 -1.86
CA GLU A 134 20.28 2.93 -2.52
C GLU A 134 19.70 1.57 -2.97
N TYR A 135 18.42 1.58 -3.32
CA TYR A 135 17.75 0.42 -3.90
C TYR A 135 17.92 0.39 -5.41
N LYS A 136 17.90 -0.81 -5.98
CA LYS A 136 17.95 -1.02 -7.42
C LYS A 136 16.61 -1.53 -7.95
N LYS A 137 16.39 -1.38 -9.25
CA LYS A 137 15.17 -1.90 -9.91
C LYS A 137 15.04 -3.41 -9.69
N GLU A 138 16.15 -4.13 -9.61
CA GLU A 138 16.17 -5.59 -9.42
C GLU A 138 15.73 -6.02 -8.01
N ASP A 139 15.66 -5.11 -7.04
CA ASP A 139 15.12 -5.36 -5.70
C ASP A 139 13.59 -5.36 -5.68
N LEU A 140 12.97 -4.76 -6.70
CA LEU A 140 11.53 -4.63 -6.86
C LEU A 140 10.94 -5.82 -7.64
N ILE A 141 9.64 -6.03 -7.52
CA ILE A 141 8.90 -6.97 -8.38
C ILE A 141 9.03 -6.56 -9.86
N ASP A 142 8.79 -7.53 -10.75
CA ASP A 142 8.83 -7.27 -12.19
C ASP A 142 7.65 -6.40 -12.64
N GLY A 143 7.76 -5.78 -13.82
CA GLY A 143 6.70 -4.94 -14.39
C GLY A 143 6.61 -3.52 -13.81
N ILE A 144 7.50 -3.13 -12.89
CA ILE A 144 7.53 -1.80 -12.32
C ILE A 144 8.16 -0.78 -13.28
N GLU A 145 7.48 0.34 -13.46
CA GLU A 145 7.97 1.51 -14.17
C GLU A 145 8.76 2.42 -13.24
N LEU A 146 9.83 3.04 -13.73
CA LEU A 146 10.55 4.07 -12.97
C LEU A 146 10.07 5.44 -13.42
N GLY A 147 9.73 6.30 -12.47
CA GLY A 147 9.20 7.61 -12.75
C GLY A 147 9.55 8.63 -11.67
N GLY A 148 9.42 9.92 -12.01
CA GLY A 148 9.63 11.02 -11.08
C GLY A 148 8.32 11.74 -10.75
N ALA A 149 8.44 12.86 -10.03
CA ALA A 149 7.29 13.73 -9.74
C ALA A 149 6.57 14.19 -11.01
N ALA A 150 7.31 14.49 -12.10
CA ALA A 150 6.73 14.87 -13.38
C ALA A 150 5.84 13.76 -13.97
N THR A 151 6.32 12.50 -13.93
CA THR A 151 5.55 11.33 -14.40
C THR A 151 4.24 11.17 -13.63
N TYR A 152 4.26 11.36 -12.32
CA TYR A 152 3.03 11.32 -11.52
C TYR A 152 2.10 12.49 -11.82
N LEU A 153 2.62 13.72 -11.94
CA LEU A 153 1.79 14.89 -12.21
C LEU A 153 1.07 14.80 -13.56
N GLU A 154 1.72 14.24 -14.58
CA GLU A 154 1.11 13.97 -15.88
C GLU A 154 -0.03 12.94 -15.75
N GLU A 155 0.20 11.82 -15.06
CA GLU A 155 -0.82 10.81 -14.81
C GLU A 155 -2.01 11.37 -14.00
N ALA A 156 -1.72 12.10 -12.93
CA ALA A 156 -2.72 12.67 -12.03
C ALA A 156 -3.59 13.72 -12.74
N SER A 157 -3.00 14.50 -13.66
CA SER A 157 -3.73 15.48 -14.48
C SER A 157 -4.75 14.83 -15.42
N ASN A 158 -4.54 13.56 -15.77
CA ASN A 158 -5.44 12.76 -16.61
C ASN A 158 -6.34 11.80 -15.79
N SER A 159 -6.22 11.84 -14.45
CA SER A 159 -6.96 10.96 -13.54
C SER A 159 -8.22 11.62 -13.01
N HIS A 160 -9.32 10.87 -12.99
CA HIS A 160 -10.60 11.36 -12.45
C HIS A 160 -10.60 11.40 -10.92
N ILE A 161 -9.86 10.48 -10.29
CA ILE A 161 -9.71 10.37 -8.84
C ILE A 161 -8.21 10.43 -8.53
N ASN A 162 -7.82 11.31 -7.61
CA ASN A 162 -6.44 11.47 -7.17
C ASN A 162 -6.38 11.38 -5.65
N LEU A 163 -5.57 10.46 -5.12
CA LEU A 163 -5.44 10.20 -3.68
C LEU A 163 -3.98 10.25 -3.25
N PHE A 164 -3.77 10.59 -1.98
CA PHE A 164 -2.46 10.58 -1.32
C PHE A 164 -2.57 9.80 -0.02
N ILE A 165 -1.81 8.71 0.11
CA ILE A 165 -1.94 7.76 1.22
C ILE A 165 -0.60 7.56 1.94
#